data_AF-A0A101HYQ0-F1
#
_entry.id   AF-A0A101HYQ0-F1
#
_cell.length_a   1.000
_cell.length_b   1.000
_cell.length_c   1.000
_cell.angle_alpha   90.00
_cell.angle_beta   90.00
_cell.angle_gamma   90.00
#
_symmetry.space_group_name_H-M   'P 1'
#
loop_
_entity.id
_entity.type
_entity.pdbx_description
1 polymer ?
#
loop_
_entity_poly.entity_id
_entity_poly.type
_entity_poly.pdbx_seq_one_letter_code
_entity_poly.pdbx_strand_id
1 'polypeptide(L)'
;VGGAERGSAEDINRIEMLASSVKGSGGKVLAIDIDVEGTGDDPVKGEFVRAIVPFLDVLIVAESPTDQYLPHLKSDIPILVELPVVVDLVSIFERDFGGGRCCD
;
A
#
# COMPACT_ATOMS: atom_id res chain seq x y z
N VAL A 1 24.48 7.91 -12.52
CA VAL A 1 23.76 7.41 -11.31
C VAL A 1 22.53 8.31 -11.17
N GLY A 2 21.31 7.78 -11.27
CA GLY A 2 20.08 8.61 -11.37
C GLY A 2 18.90 8.01 -12.14
N GLY A 3 18.96 6.71 -12.48
CA GLY A 3 17.87 6.01 -13.18
C GLY A 3 16.78 5.45 -12.25
N ALA A 4 17.12 5.12 -11.00
CA ALA A 4 16.18 4.52 -10.04
C ALA A 4 15.20 5.55 -9.45
N GLU A 5 15.69 6.74 -9.07
CA GLU A 5 14.86 7.82 -8.49
C GLU A 5 13.84 8.42 -9.46
N ARG A 6 14.08 8.31 -10.78
CA ARG A 6 13.11 8.77 -11.79
C ARG A 6 11.97 7.79 -12.01
N GLY A 7 12.24 6.48 -11.85
CA GLY A 7 11.20 5.45 -11.92
C GLY A 7 10.22 5.57 -10.76
N SER A 8 10.73 5.83 -9.55
CA SER A 8 9.90 5.89 -8.35
C SER A 8 8.89 7.05 -8.35
N ALA A 9 9.26 8.23 -8.86
CA ALA A 9 8.32 9.36 -8.94
C ALA A 9 7.19 9.13 -9.97
N GLU A 10 7.50 8.49 -11.10
CA GLU A 10 6.49 8.11 -12.10
C GLU A 10 5.55 7.03 -11.54
N ASP A 11 6.09 6.07 -10.80
CA ASP A 11 5.32 5.01 -10.14
C ASP A 11 4.39 5.57 -9.05
N ILE A 12 4.86 6.51 -8.21
CA ILE A 12 4.03 7.19 -7.21
C ILE A 12 2.85 7.89 -7.88
N ASN A 13 3.10 8.68 -8.93
CA ASN A 13 2.04 9.38 -9.67
C ASN A 13 1.04 8.40 -10.29
N ARG A 14 1.52 7.29 -10.86
CA ARG A 14 0.66 6.27 -11.45
C ARG A 14 -0.23 5.61 -10.41
N ILE A 15 0.31 5.27 -9.25
CA ILE A 15 -0.44 4.65 -8.14
C ILE A 15 -1.45 5.64 -7.57
N GLU A 16 -1.09 6.91 -7.43
CA GLU A 16 -2.01 7.99 -7.02
C GLU A 16 -3.20 8.11 -7.98
N MET A 17 -2.94 8.16 -9.30
CA MET A 17 -4.00 8.22 -10.31
C MET A 17 -4.93 7.00 -10.24
N LEU A 18 -4.38 5.80 -10.06
CA LEU A 18 -5.16 4.57 -9.91
C LEU A 18 -6.03 4.61 -8.64
N ALA A 19 -5.45 4.99 -7.50
CA ALA A 19 -6.18 5.11 -6.24
C ALA A 19 -7.31 6.14 -6.34
N SER A 20 -7.04 7.30 -6.94
CA SER A 20 -8.05 8.33 -7.21
C SER A 20 -9.18 7.81 -8.10
N SER A 21 -8.87 7.06 -9.16
CA SER A 21 -9.87 6.43 -10.03
C SER A 21 -10.73 5.41 -9.28
N VAL A 22 -10.13 4.57 -8.44
CA VAL A 22 -10.86 3.62 -7.57
C VAL A 22 -11.79 4.37 -6.63
N LYS A 23 -11.34 5.44 -5.97
CA LYS A 23 -12.20 6.25 -5.09
C LYS A 23 -13.32 6.96 -5.86
N GLY A 24 -13.06 7.44 -7.06
CA GLY A 24 -14.07 8.06 -7.93
C GLY A 24 -15.21 7.12 -8.33
N SER A 25 -14.98 5.80 -8.33
CA SER A 25 -16.00 4.77 -8.57
C SER A 25 -16.67 4.24 -7.29
N GLY A 26 -16.34 4.80 -6.12
CA GLY A 26 -16.82 4.33 -4.82
C GLY A 26 -16.10 3.09 -4.27
N GLY A 27 -14.99 2.70 -4.91
CA GLY A 27 -14.15 1.59 -4.47
C GLY A 27 -13.38 1.87 -3.18
N LYS A 28 -12.72 0.82 -2.68
CA LYS A 28 -11.92 0.84 -1.45
C LYS A 28 -10.45 0.59 -1.78
N VAL A 29 -9.56 1.29 -1.08
CA VAL A 29 -8.11 1.15 -1.25
C VAL A 29 -7.53 0.54 0.03
N LEU A 30 -6.86 -0.60 -0.15
CA LEU A 30 -6.10 -1.30 0.88
C LEU A 30 -4.61 -1.18 0.53
N ALA A 31 -3.81 -0.74 1.50
CA ALA A 31 -2.36 -0.85 1.44
C ALA A 31 -1.85 -1.88 2.45
N ILE A 32 -0.84 -2.65 2.03
CA ILE A 32 -0.13 -3.62 2.86
C ILE A 32 1.34 -3.26 2.77
N ASP A 33 1.90 -2.72 3.86
CA ASP A 33 3.33 -2.41 3.99
C ASP A 33 3.97 -3.48 4.87
N ILE A 34 4.86 -4.28 4.27
CA ILE A 34 5.60 -5.35 4.95
C ILE A 34 7.08 -4.96 4.86
N ASP A 35 7.63 -4.44 5.95
CA ASP A 35 9.01 -3.97 6.03
C ASP A 35 9.76 -4.77 7.09
N VAL A 36 10.18 -5.98 6.71
CA VAL A 36 10.92 -6.91 7.58
C VAL A 36 12.41 -6.57 7.70
N GLU A 37 12.92 -5.68 6.85
CA GLU A 37 14.36 -5.32 6.80
C GLU A 37 14.68 -3.98 7.47
N GLY A 38 13.66 -3.26 7.98
CA GLY A 38 13.86 -2.02 8.74
C GLY A 38 14.37 -0.88 7.87
N THR A 39 13.78 -0.68 6.69
CA THR A 39 14.08 0.45 5.80
C THR A 39 13.45 1.76 6.32
N GLY A 40 13.93 2.19 7.49
CA GLY A 40 13.28 3.19 8.33
C GLY A 40 13.29 4.63 7.81
N ASP A 41 14.11 4.99 6.82
CA ASP A 41 14.27 6.36 6.31
C ASP A 41 14.55 6.41 4.80
N ASP A 42 13.65 5.85 3.98
CA ASP A 42 13.67 6.06 2.53
C ASP A 42 12.82 7.30 2.15
N PRO A 43 13.41 8.38 1.59
CA PRO A 43 12.65 9.56 1.18
C PRO A 43 11.57 9.25 0.12
N VAL A 44 11.77 8.25 -0.73
CA VAL A 44 10.77 7.78 -1.70
C VAL A 44 9.57 7.15 -0.98
N LYS A 45 9.81 6.38 0.09
CA LYS A 45 8.74 5.80 0.92
C LYS A 45 7.90 6.91 1.56
N GLY A 46 8.54 7.96 2.06
CA GLY A 46 7.83 9.14 2.60
C GLY A 46 6.94 9.86 1.57
N GLU A 47 7.43 10.04 0.34
CA GLU A 47 6.64 10.63 -0.76
C GLU A 47 5.46 9.74 -1.15
N PHE A 48 5.68 8.42 -1.25
CA PHE A 48 4.62 7.45 -1.52
C PHE A 48 3.53 7.47 -0.44
N VAL A 49 3.91 7.43 0.84
CA VAL A 49 2.98 7.48 1.98
C VAL A 49 2.11 8.73 1.90
N ARG A 50 2.72 9.89 1.64
CA ARG A 50 1.98 11.16 1.51
C ARG A 50 0.98 11.13 0.37
N ALA A 51 1.35 10.55 -0.77
CA ALA A 51 0.48 10.44 -1.93
C ALA A 51 -0.69 9.48 -1.69
N ILE A 52 -0.45 8.33 -1.06
CA ILE A 52 -1.48 7.26 -0.97
C ILE A 52 -2.45 7.43 0.20
N VAL A 53 -2.00 7.97 1.33
CA VAL A 53 -2.79 8.07 2.57
C VAL A 53 -4.17 8.73 2.38
N PRO A 54 -4.34 9.81 1.59
CA PRO A 54 -5.66 10.39 1.32
C PRO A 54 -6.69 9.43 0.71
N PHE A 55 -6.24 8.33 0.10
CA PHE A 55 -7.10 7.37 -0.57
C PHE A 55 -7.34 6.10 0.26
N LEU A 56 -6.56 5.86 1.32
CA LEU A 56 -6.60 4.62 2.09
C LEU A 56 -7.90 4.46 2.89
N ASP A 57 -8.49 3.28 2.80
CA ASP A 57 -9.58 2.84 3.70
C ASP A 57 -9.06 1.84 4.74
N VAL A 58 -8.04 1.06 4.38
CA VAL A 58 -7.40 0.06 5.25
C VAL A 58 -5.90 0.10 5.03
N LEU A 59 -5.14 0.06 6.12
CA LEU A 59 -3.69 -0.03 6.13
C LEU A 59 -3.27 -1.21 7.00
N ILE A 60 -2.57 -2.15 6.41
CA ILE A 60 -1.94 -3.27 7.14
C ILE A 60 -0.44 -2.99 7.16
N VAL A 61 0.15 -2.87 8.34
CA VAL A 61 1.60 -2.67 8.51
C VAL A 61 2.19 -3.85 9.25
N ALA A 62 3.39 -4.25 8.84
CA ALA A 62 4.08 -5.39 9.39
C ALA A 62 5.57 -5.06 9.52
N GLU A 63 6.09 -5.13 10.75
CA GLU A 63 7.49 -4.82 11.14
C GLU A 63 8.00 -3.38 10.80
N SER A 64 7.28 -2.61 9.98
CA SER A 64 7.47 -1.19 9.69
C SER A 64 7.05 -0.30 10.89
N PRO A 65 7.76 0.80 11.18
CA PRO A 65 7.32 1.74 12.20
C PRO A 65 6.07 2.50 11.70
N THR A 66 4.93 2.25 12.35
CA THR A 66 3.65 2.96 12.13
C THR A 66 3.84 4.49 12.12
N ASP A 67 4.86 4.98 12.81
CA ASP A 67 5.32 6.38 12.87
C ASP A 67 5.50 7.07 11.51
N GLN A 68 5.75 6.34 10.42
CA GLN A 68 5.82 6.94 9.07
C GLN A 68 4.45 7.31 8.52
N TYR A 69 3.41 6.54 8.86
CA TYR A 69 2.04 6.76 8.39
C TYR A 69 1.27 7.69 9.33
N LEU A 70 1.44 7.55 10.65
CA LEU A 70 0.68 8.28 11.67
C LEU A 70 0.59 9.81 11.46
N PRO A 71 1.65 10.53 11.05
CA PRO A 71 1.58 11.98 10.80
C PRO A 71 0.66 12.36 9.64
N HIS A 72 0.37 11.41 8.75
CA HIS A 72 -0.39 11.60 7.53
C HIS A 72 -1.83 11.08 7.64
N LEU A 73 -2.10 10.14 8.55
CA LEU A 73 -3.44 9.64 8.82
C LEU A 73 -4.31 10.75 9.42
N LYS A 74 -5.23 11.32 8.63
CA LYS A 74 -6.22 12.29 9.12
C LYS A 74 -7.34 11.58 9.89
N SER A 75 -8.08 12.34 10.71
CA SER A 75 -9.11 11.89 11.66
C SER A 75 -10.27 11.03 11.10
N ASP A 76 -10.39 10.88 9.78
CA ASP A 76 -11.27 9.90 9.15
C ASP A 76 -10.47 8.61 8.97
N ILE A 77 -10.58 7.75 9.99
CA ILE A 77 -9.62 6.70 10.34
C ILE A 77 -9.59 5.60 9.27
N PRO A 78 -8.46 5.37 8.57
CA PRO A 78 -8.23 4.10 7.89
C PRO A 78 -8.12 3.00 8.96
N ILE A 79 -8.72 1.84 8.69
CA ILE A 79 -8.55 0.68 9.59
C ILE A 79 -7.07 0.31 9.57
N LEU A 80 -6.36 0.57 10.68
CA LEU A 80 -4.97 0.21 10.87
C LEU A 80 -4.89 -1.18 11.51
N VAL A 81 -4.19 -2.10 10.85
CA VAL A 81 -3.87 -3.42 11.38
C VAL A 81 -2.36 -3.54 11.49
N GLU A 82 -1.87 -3.60 12.72
CA GLU A 82 -0.45 -3.84 12.99
C GLU A 82 -0.20 -5.34 13.19
N LEU A 83 0.72 -5.89 12.41
CA LEU A 83 1.18 -7.27 12.50
C LEU A 83 2.58 -7.28 13.15
N PRO A 84 2.69 -7.49 14.47
CA PRO A 84 3.96 -7.41 15.20
C PRO A 84 4.93 -8.56 14.89
N VAL A 85 4.45 -9.63 14.24
CA VAL A 85 5.25 -10.77 13.78
C VAL A 85 4.71 -11.19 12.42
N VAL A 86 5.53 -11.11 11.37
CA VAL A 86 5.16 -11.63 10.05
C VAL A 86 5.62 -13.08 9.96
N VAL A 87 4.68 -14.00 10.05
CA VAL A 87 4.91 -15.37 9.57
C VAL A 87 4.57 -15.34 8.09
N ASP A 88 5.52 -15.75 7.24
CA ASP A 88 5.64 -15.71 5.76
C ASP A 88 4.44 -16.17 4.90
N LEU A 89 3.21 -16.18 5.41
CA LEU A 89 2.04 -16.73 4.76
C LEU A 89 0.94 -15.67 4.55
N VAL A 90 1.23 -14.67 3.71
CA VAL A 90 0.17 -13.86 3.10
C VAL A 90 -0.34 -14.61 1.87
N SER A 91 -1.39 -15.43 2.05
CA SER A 91 -2.08 -16.06 0.93
C SER A 91 -3.16 -15.11 0.40
N ILE A 92 -2.85 -14.40 -0.69
CA ILE A 92 -3.85 -13.60 -1.41
C ILE A 92 -4.74 -14.58 -2.20
N PHE A 93 -5.88 -14.93 -1.63
CA PHE A 93 -6.90 -15.67 -2.35
C PHE A 93 -7.69 -14.69 -3.22
N GLU A 94 -7.27 -14.52 -4.47
CA GLU A 94 -8.15 -13.97 -5.49
C GLU A 94 -9.40 -14.86 -5.57
N ARG A 95 -10.58 -14.25 -5.63
CA ARG A 95 -11.89 -14.94 -5.61
C ARG A 95 -12.09 -15.98 -6.74
N ASP A 96 -11.15 -16.06 -7.68
CA ASP A 96 -11.18 -16.99 -8.82
C ASP A 96 -10.21 -18.18 -8.67
N PHE A 97 -9.79 -18.53 -7.45
CA PHE A 97 -9.02 -19.76 -7.23
C PHE A 97 -9.87 -20.99 -7.56
N GLY A 98 -9.59 -21.62 -8.71
CA GLY A 98 -10.35 -22.78 -9.21
C GLY A 98 -11.49 -22.42 -10.17
N GLY A 99 -11.69 -21.14 -10.50
CA GLY A 99 -12.50 -20.69 -11.62
C GLY A 99 -11.75 -20.95 -12.93
N GLY A 100 -11.42 -22.22 -13.20
CA GLY A 100 -10.82 -22.60 -14.46
C GLY A 100 -11.62 -21.99 -15.60
N ARG A 101 -10.94 -21.35 -16.55
CA ARG A 101 -11.47 -21.25 -17.90
C ARG A 101 -11.57 -22.68 -18.43
N CYS A 102 -12.63 -23.37 -18.03
CA CYS A 102 -13.07 -24.58 -18.70
C CYS A 102 -13.69 -24.11 -20.01
N CYS A 103 -12.89 -24.26 -21.08
CA CYS A 103 -13.30 -24.24 -22.48
C CYS A 103 -13.98 -22.96 -22.97
N ASP A 104 -13.18 -21.98 -23.39
CA ASP A 104 -12.92 -21.69 -24.81
C ASP A 104 -11.72 -20.72 -24.95
#